data_AF-A0A377P4T6-F1
#
_entry.id   AF-A0A377P4T6-F1
#
_cell.length_a   1.000
_cell.length_b   1.000
_cell.length_c   1.000
_cell.angle_alpha   90.00
_cell.angle_beta   90.00
_cell.angle_gamma   90.00
#
_symmetry.space_group_name_H-M   'P 1'
#
loop_
_entity.id
_entity.type
_entity.pdbx_description
1 polymer ?
#
loop_
_entity_poly.entity_id
_entity_poly.type
_entity_poly.pdbx_seq_one_letter_code
_entity_poly.pdbx_strand_id
1 'polypeptide(L)' 'MSQESVMTYDRNRNAIKVGSRVMVSGTGEIGVITAIHGDNLPSAQIRRSKCVDIDNLSDRYVPTELVRLGMN' A
#
# COMPACT_ATOMS: atom_id res chain seq x y z
N MET A 1 -8.08 -20.52 4.45
CA MET A 1 -6.69 -20.11 4.19
C MET A 1 -6.53 -18.76 4.86
N SER A 2 -5.72 -18.69 5.92
CA SER A 2 -5.41 -17.41 6.58
C SER A 2 -4.64 -16.57 5.57
N GLN A 3 -5.23 -15.48 5.08
CA GLN A 3 -4.48 -14.52 4.28
C GLN A 3 -3.39 -13.95 5.20
N GLU A 4 -2.14 -14.38 5.02
CA GLU A 4 -1.01 -13.62 5.55
C GLU A 4 -1.14 -12.21 5.00
N SER A 5 -1.25 -11.23 5.90
CA SER A 5 -1.31 -9.83 5.53
C SER A 5 -0.01 -9.47 4.81
N VAL A 6 -0.03 -9.42 3.48
CA VAL A 6 1.10 -8.96 2.67
C VAL A 6 1.54 -7.59 3.17
N MET A 7 2.81 -7.50 3.54
CA MET A 7 3.47 -6.28 3.97
C MET A 7 4.37 -5.80 2.83
N THR A 8 4.41 -4.49 2.61
CA THR A 8 5.32 -3.85 1.65
C THR A 8 5.86 -2.56 2.26
N TYR A 9 6.49 -1.72 1.45
CA TYR A 9 7.11 -0.49 1.91
C TYR A 9 6.71 0.70 1.04
N ASP A 10 6.40 1.80 1.72
CA ASP A 10 6.05 3.08 1.12
C ASP A 10 7.26 3.75 0.42
N ARG A 11 7.06 4.99 -0.05
CA ARG A 11 8.09 5.84 -0.66
C ARG A 11 9.33 6.01 0.23
N ASN A 12 9.12 6.19 1.52
CA ASN A 12 10.15 6.47 2.52
C ASN A 12 10.71 5.19 3.17
N ARG A 13 10.40 4.01 2.60
CA ARG A 13 10.75 2.69 3.14
C ARG A 13 10.14 2.42 4.51
N ASN A 14 9.03 3.08 4.86
CA ASN A 14 8.23 2.66 5.98
C ASN A 14 7.41 1.43 5.61
N ALA A 15 7.36 0.49 6.54
CA ALA A 15 6.42 -0.62 6.52
C ALA A 15 4.96 -0.17 6.33
N ILE A 16 4.27 -0.74 5.35
CA ILE A 16 2.82 -0.59 5.18
C ILE A 16 2.17 -1.96 5.00
N LYS A 17 0.95 -2.07 5.51
CA LYS A 17 0.08 -3.25 5.47
C LYS A 17 -1.38 -2.82 5.42
N VAL A 18 -2.30 -3.75 5.20
CA VAL A 18 -3.75 -3.50 5.37
C VAL A 18 -4.02 -2.82 6.72
N GLY A 19 -4.85 -1.78 6.72
CA GLY A 19 -5.13 -0.92 7.88
C GLY A 19 -4.17 0.27 8.07
N SER A 20 -3.08 0.35 7.29
CA SER A 20 -2.19 1.53 7.35
C SER A 20 -2.89 2.75 6.76
N ARG A 21 -2.81 3.89 7.46
CA ARG A 21 -3.24 5.18 6.92
C ARG A 21 -2.13 5.77 6.07
N VAL A 22 -2.45 6.11 4.83
CA VAL A 22 -1.47 6.56 3.82
C VAL A 22 -1.98 7.80 3.08
N MET A 23 -1.03 8.55 2.53
CA MET A 23 -1.27 9.63 1.58
C MET A 23 -0.68 9.25 0.21
N VAL A 24 -1.41 9.52 -0.86
CA VAL A 24 -0.91 9.42 -2.24
C VAL A 24 -0.06 10.65 -2.53
N SER A 25 1.24 10.45 -2.75
CA SER A 25 2.20 11.55 -2.89
C SER A 25 1.96 12.45 -4.10
N GLY A 26 1.29 11.95 -5.15
CA GLY A 26 1.02 12.72 -6.37
C GLY A 26 -0.22 13.61 -6.27
N THR A 27 -1.24 13.21 -5.51
CA THR A 27 -2.53 13.91 -5.42
C THR A 27 -2.79 14.52 -4.04
N GLY A 28 -2.09 14.08 -3.00
CA GLY A 28 -2.34 14.46 -1.62
C GLY A 28 -3.54 13.76 -0.98
N GLU A 29 -4.24 12.88 -1.72
CA GLU A 29 -5.39 12.13 -1.20
C GLU A 29 -4.97 11.19 -0.08
N ILE A 30 -5.82 11.06 0.93
CA ILE A 30 -5.57 10.26 2.13
C ILE A 30 -6.61 9.16 2.23
N GLY A 31 -6.17 7.96 2.57
CA GLY A 31 -7.07 6.85 2.86
C GLY A 31 -6.40 5.76 3.69
N VAL A 32 -7.09 4.63 3.83
CA VAL A 32 -6.62 3.45 4.56
C VAL A 32 -6.44 2.31 3.57
N ILE A 33 -5.32 1.59 3.65
CA ILE A 33 -5.09 0.43 2.79
C ILE A 33 -6.10 -0.67 3.12
N THR A 34 -6.86 -1.12 2.13
CA THR A 34 -7.86 -2.19 2.27
C THR A 34 -7.35 -3.53 1.75
N ALA A 35 -6.46 -3.52 0.75
CA ALA A 35 -5.83 -4.74 0.22
C ALA A 35 -4.45 -4.46 -0.40
N ILE A 36 -3.58 -5.47 -0.38
CA ILE A 36 -2.30 -5.49 -1.09
C ILE A 36 -2.23 -6.79 -1.90
N HIS A 37 -2.16 -6.67 -3.23
CA HIS A 37 -2.19 -7.79 -4.17
C HIS A 37 -0.75 -8.11 -4.61
N GLY A 38 -0.08 -9.01 -3.91
CA GLY A 38 1.36 -9.23 -4.12
C GLY A 38 1.88 -10.64 -3.83
N ASP A 39 1.01 -11.59 -3.49
CA ASP A 39 1.36 -12.86 -2.86
C ASP A 39 2.36 -13.72 -3.67
N ASN A 40 2.46 -13.50 -4.98
CA ASN A 40 3.33 -14.25 -5.90
C ASN A 40 4.52 -13.44 -6.43
N LEU A 41 4.78 -12.24 -5.91
CA LEU A 41 5.82 -11.35 -6.41
C LEU A 41 6.96 -11.17 -5.38
N PRO A 42 8.23 -11.09 -5.81
CA PRO A 42 9.32 -10.69 -4.92
C PRO A 42 9.06 -9.29 -4.35
N SER A 43 9.50 -9.02 -3.11
CA SER A 43 9.25 -7.74 -2.43
C SER A 43 9.68 -6.51 -3.24
N ALA A 44 10.78 -6.62 -3.99
CA ALA A 44 11.26 -5.55 -4.86
C ALA A 44 10.29 -5.23 -6.00
N GLN A 45 9.57 -6.23 -6.51
CA GLN A 45 8.58 -6.07 -7.57
C GLN A 45 7.26 -5.52 -7.02
N ILE A 46 6.77 -6.06 -5.87
CA ILE A 46 5.56 -5.54 -5.19
C ILE A 46 5.65 -4.03 -5.02
N ARG A 47 6.80 -3.51 -4.54
CA ARG A 47 7.00 -2.08 -4.30
C ARG A 47 6.81 -1.18 -5.53
N ARG A 48 6.94 -1.73 -6.73
CA ARG A 48 6.84 -0.99 -8.01
C ARG A 48 5.62 -1.39 -8.84
N SER A 49 4.79 -2.31 -8.34
CA SER A 49 3.56 -2.76 -8.98
C SER A 49 2.37 -1.99 -8.45
N LYS A 50 1.39 -1.68 -9.32
CA LYS A 50 0.06 -1.23 -8.89
C LYS A 50 -0.62 -2.39 -8.17
N CYS A 51 -0.47 -2.45 -6.85
CA CYS A 51 -0.89 -3.56 -6.01
C CYS A 51 -1.69 -3.13 -4.77
N VAL A 52 -1.83 -1.83 -4.47
CA VAL A 52 -2.46 -1.36 -3.24
C VAL A 52 -3.84 -0.75 -3.53
N ASP A 53 -4.87 -1.28 -2.88
CA ASP A 53 -6.20 -0.67 -2.87
C ASP A 53 -6.34 0.19 -1.61
N ILE A 54 -6.93 1.39 -1.77
CA ILE A 54 -7.10 2.37 -0.70
C ILE A 54 -8.57 2.73 -0.59
N ASP A 55 -9.09 2.79 0.64
CA ASP A 55 -10.47 3.16 0.91
C ASP A 55 -10.82 4.53 0.31
N ASN A 56 -12.01 4.62 -0.27
CA ASN A 56 -12.53 5.79 -1.00
C ASN A 56 -11.76 6.20 -2.27
N LEU A 57 -10.80 5.39 -2.73
CA LEU A 57 -10.09 5.59 -4.01
C LEU A 57 -10.36 4.42 -4.95
N SER A 58 -10.69 4.73 -6.21
CA SER A 58 -11.08 3.71 -7.20
C SER A 58 -9.88 3.04 -7.89
N ASP A 59 -8.73 3.70 -7.86
CA ASP A 59 -7.52 3.22 -8.51
C ASP A 59 -6.66 2.34 -7.60
N ARG A 60 -5.82 1.53 -8.23
CA ARG A 60 -4.78 0.77 -7.55
C ARG A 60 -3.45 1.49 -7.63
N TYR A 61 -2.79 1.62 -6.49
CA TYR A 61 -1.59 2.45 -6.34
C TYR A 61 -0.33 1.61 -6.22
N VAL A 62 0.79 2.23 -6.60
CA VAL A 62 2.12 1.66 -6.40
C VAL A 62 2.59 2.00 -4.97
N PRO A 63 3.14 1.06 -4.19
CA PRO A 63 3.61 1.35 -2.83
C PRO A 63 4.57 2.53 -2.73
N THR A 64 5.46 2.71 -3.71
CA THR A 64 6.40 3.85 -3.74
C THR A 64 5.76 5.21 -4.03
N GLU A 65 4.48 5.24 -4.41
CA GLU A 65 3.70 6.48 -4.54
C GLU A 65 3.03 6.87 -3.21
N LEU A 66 3.07 6.00 -2.21
CA LEU A 66 2.40 6.20 -0.92
C LEU A 66 3.36 6.73 0.13
N VAL A 67 2.82 7.47 1.09
CA VAL A 67 3.51 7.92 2.29
C VAL A 67 2.68 7.50 3.50
N ARG A 68 3.27 6.73 4.42
CA ARG A 68 2.62 6.31 5.66
C ARG A 68 2.42 7.50 6.60
N LEU A 69 1.20 7.65 7.09
CA LEU A 69 0.82 8.66 8.09
C LEU A 69 0.61 8.06 9.49
N GLY A 70 0.37 6.75 9.59
CA GLY A 70 0.14 6.06 10.85
C GLY A 70 -0.48 4.68 10.66
N MET A 71 -0.78 4.01 11.77
CA MET A 71 -1.64 2.82 11.78
C MET A 71 -2.98 3.24 12.37
N ASN A 72 -4.08 2.79 11.77
CA ASN A 72 -5.41 2.93 12.37
C ASN A 72 -5.69 1.74 13.29
#